data_AF-A0A9D2RH65-F1
#
_entry.id   AF-A0A9D2RH65-F1
#
_cell.length_a   1.000
_cell.length_b   1.000
_cell.length_c   1.000
_cell.angle_alpha   90.00
_cell.angle_beta   90.00
_cell.angle_gamma   90.00
#
_symmetry.space_group_name_H-M   'P 1'
#
loop_
_entity.id
_entity.type
_entity.pdbx_description
1 polymer ?
#
loop_
_entity_poly.entity_id
_entity_poly.type
_entity_poly.pdbx_seq_one_letter_code
_entity_poly.pdbx_strand_id
1 'polypeptide(L)'
;MNPFLQSTVAQPLNQASKSRWLSARRITLGLLLASGLVPHWALATDLNTADAQALEALKGIGPKTAQAILEERERGGPFINAEDFQERVRGMGPKKVEGLLQYGLIIEVAPRSSQ
;
A
#
# COMPACT_ATOMS: atom_id res chain seq x y z
N MET A 1 -11.67 -66.70 -42.49
CA MET A 1 -11.76 -66.76 -41.02
C MET A 1 -10.97 -65.59 -40.42
N ASN A 2 -11.59 -64.77 -39.58
CA ASN A 2 -10.90 -63.77 -38.73
C ASN A 2 -10.25 -64.50 -37.55
N PRO A 3 -9.09 -64.06 -37.06
CA PRO A 3 -9.00 -63.89 -35.60
C PRO A 3 -7.89 -62.93 -35.14
N PHE A 4 -8.15 -61.63 -34.96
CA PHE A 4 -7.49 -60.85 -33.91
C PHE A 4 -8.42 -59.73 -33.44
N LEU A 5 -9.29 -60.12 -32.51
CA LEU A 5 -9.62 -59.31 -31.35
C LEU A 5 -8.45 -59.41 -30.38
N GLN A 6 -7.84 -58.28 -30.01
CA GLN A 6 -7.06 -57.94 -28.80
C GLN A 6 -6.37 -56.60 -29.12
N SER A 7 -6.16 -55.59 -28.28
CA SER A 7 -6.60 -55.18 -26.95
C SER A 7 -6.05 -53.73 -26.82
N THR A 8 -6.74 -52.87 -26.07
CA THR A 8 -6.17 -51.84 -25.17
C THR A 8 -4.86 -51.13 -25.56
N VAL A 9 -4.93 -49.81 -25.78
CA VAL A 9 -4.33 -48.75 -24.93
C VAL A 9 -4.81 -47.41 -25.46
N ALA A 10 -5.48 -46.62 -24.61
CA ALA A 10 -5.62 -45.20 -24.81
C ALA A 10 -4.30 -44.52 -24.44
N GLN A 11 -3.74 -43.70 -25.31
CA GLN A 11 -2.80 -42.65 -24.89
C GLN A 11 -3.04 -41.38 -25.71
N PRO A 12 -3.41 -40.27 -25.04
CA PRO A 12 -3.81 -39.04 -25.70
C PRO A 12 -2.57 -38.21 -26.01
N LEU A 13 -2.52 -37.63 -27.21
CA LEU A 13 -1.69 -36.46 -27.44
C LEU A 13 -2.60 -35.35 -27.94
N ASN A 14 -3.04 -34.56 -26.97
CA ASN A 14 -3.25 -33.13 -27.10
C ASN A 14 -2.20 -32.55 -28.07
N GLN A 15 -2.61 -32.39 -29.32
CA GLN A 15 -1.90 -31.62 -30.33
C GLN A 15 -2.94 -30.67 -30.90
N ALA A 16 -3.15 -29.59 -30.16
CA ALA A 16 -3.91 -28.43 -30.57
C ALA A 16 -3.35 -27.90 -31.91
N SER A 17 -4.01 -28.27 -33.01
CA SER A 17 -3.87 -27.59 -34.28
C SER A 17 -5.22 -26.98 -34.64
N LYS A 18 -5.40 -25.74 -34.21
CA LYS A 18 -6.45 -24.87 -34.74
C LYS A 18 -5.81 -23.59 -35.23
N SER A 19 -5.39 -23.68 -36.49
CA SER A 19 -5.65 -22.69 -37.52
C SER A 19 -5.50 -21.22 -37.12
N ARG A 20 -4.29 -20.71 -37.36
CA ARG A 20 -4.04 -19.37 -37.88
C ARG A 20 -5.06 -19.06 -39.01
N TRP A 21 -6.07 -18.22 -38.75
CA TRP A 21 -6.73 -17.43 -39.80
C TRP A 21 -7.13 -16.06 -39.25
N LEU A 22 -6.32 -15.09 -39.65
CA LEU A 22 -6.54 -13.65 -39.77
C LEU A 22 -7.85 -13.10 -39.18
N SER A 23 -7.74 -12.43 -38.04
CA SER A 23 -8.61 -11.31 -37.70
C SER A 23 -7.72 -10.15 -37.29
N ALA A 24 -7.11 -9.53 -38.29
CA ALA A 24 -6.48 -8.23 -38.21
C ALA A 24 -7.50 -7.19 -37.73
N ARG A 25 -7.60 -7.00 -36.41
CA ARG A 25 -8.28 -5.84 -35.83
C ARG A 25 -7.23 -4.79 -35.53
N ARG A 26 -6.91 -4.05 -36.60
CA ARG A 26 -6.51 -2.65 -36.68
C ARG A 26 -6.23 -2.01 -35.31
N ILE A 27 -4.94 -1.94 -34.98
CA ILE A 27 -4.42 -1.06 -33.93
C ILE A 27 -4.70 0.37 -34.41
N THR A 28 -5.61 1.07 -33.73
CA THR A 28 -5.83 2.50 -33.97
C THR A 28 -5.32 3.27 -32.77
N LEU A 29 -4.50 4.24 -33.13
CA LEU A 29 -3.64 5.14 -32.38
C LEU A 29 -4.43 6.18 -31.54
N GLY A 30 -3.99 6.41 -30.30
CA GLY A 30 -3.91 7.74 -29.68
C GLY A 30 -5.08 8.26 -28.84
N LEU A 31 -4.88 8.32 -27.51
CA LEU A 31 -5.05 9.56 -26.75
C LEU A 31 -4.23 9.52 -25.46
N LEU A 32 -3.15 10.30 -25.46
CA LEU A 32 -2.47 10.85 -24.29
C LEU A 32 -3.49 11.58 -23.41
N LEU A 33 -3.62 11.17 -22.14
CA LEU A 33 -3.86 12.08 -21.03
C LEU A 33 -3.20 11.47 -19.79
N ALA A 34 -1.99 11.96 -19.53
CA ALA A 34 -1.24 11.73 -18.31
C ALA A 34 -2.05 12.20 -17.10
N SER A 35 -2.65 11.28 -16.35
CA SER A 35 -3.11 11.56 -15.00
C SER A 35 -2.10 10.94 -14.05
N GLY A 36 -1.28 11.82 -13.47
CA GLY A 36 -0.08 11.58 -12.67
C GLY A 36 0.02 10.21 -12.02
N LEU A 37 1.08 9.49 -12.38
CA LEU A 37 1.85 8.73 -11.40
C LEU A 37 2.38 9.74 -10.39
N VAL A 38 1.55 10.16 -9.43
CA VAL A 38 2.02 10.83 -8.23
C VAL A 38 2.88 9.76 -7.57
N PRO A 39 4.21 9.92 -7.55
CA PRO A 39 5.03 8.90 -6.97
C PRO A 39 4.72 8.98 -5.46
N HIS A 40 4.10 7.92 -4.93
CA HIS A 40 3.63 7.84 -3.53
C HIS A 40 4.81 7.51 -2.61
N TRP A 41 5.99 8.09 -2.87
CA TRP A 41 7.12 7.98 -1.98
C TRP A 41 6.69 8.64 -0.69
N ALA A 42 6.30 7.79 0.26
CA ALA A 42 6.81 7.75 1.61
C ALA A 42 7.61 9.01 1.98
N LEU A 43 6.91 10.15 2.00
CA LEU A 43 7.35 11.31 2.73
C LEU A 43 7.22 10.83 4.16
N ALA A 44 8.38 10.52 4.75
CA ALA A 44 8.44 10.13 6.13
C ALA A 44 7.63 11.17 6.92
N THR A 45 6.50 10.74 7.46
CA THR A 45 5.51 11.66 8.01
C THR A 45 5.87 11.81 9.46
N ASP A 46 6.41 12.98 9.81
CA ASP A 46 6.78 13.27 11.18
C ASP A 46 5.55 13.63 11.99
N LEU A 47 5.32 12.88 13.08
CA LEU A 47 4.18 13.06 13.95
C LEU A 47 4.16 14.45 14.61
N ASN A 48 5.33 15.07 14.79
CA ASN A 48 5.47 16.38 15.40
C ASN A 48 5.27 17.56 14.44
N THR A 49 5.29 17.33 13.12
CA THR A 49 5.18 18.39 12.11
C THR A 49 4.05 18.16 11.11
N ALA A 50 3.52 16.95 11.02
CA ALA A 50 2.45 16.59 10.10
C ALA A 50 1.10 17.25 10.44
N ASP A 51 0.38 17.60 9.39
CA ASP A 51 -1.00 18.06 9.45
C ASP A 51 -1.99 16.90 9.56
N ALA A 52 -3.24 17.18 9.94
CA ALA A 52 -4.29 16.16 10.06
C ALA A 52 -4.42 15.30 8.79
N GLN A 53 -4.41 15.94 7.62
CA GLN A 53 -4.55 15.26 6.32
C GLN A 53 -3.35 14.35 6.01
N ALA A 54 -2.14 14.76 6.41
CA ALA A 54 -0.94 13.95 6.24
C ALA A 54 -0.95 12.73 7.18
N LEU A 55 -1.40 12.92 8.43
CA LEU A 55 -1.61 11.83 9.38
C LEU A 55 -2.71 10.87 8.89
N GLU A 56 -3.83 11.37 8.37
CA GLU A 56 -4.92 10.56 7.81
C GLU A 56 -4.52 9.78 6.55
N ALA A 57 -3.52 10.26 5.81
CA ALA A 57 -2.96 9.54 4.67
C ALA A 57 -2.21 8.25 5.11
N LEU A 58 -1.79 8.17 6.37
CA LEU A 58 -1.15 6.97 6.91
C LEU A 58 -2.19 5.88 7.16
N LYS A 59 -1.96 4.71 6.54
CA LYS A 59 -2.83 3.55 6.67
C LYS A 59 -2.94 3.10 8.13
N GLY A 60 -4.11 3.34 8.74
CA GLY A 60 -4.40 2.96 10.13
C GLY A 60 -4.63 4.14 11.07
N ILE A 61 -4.40 5.38 10.62
CA ILE A 61 -4.83 6.60 11.30
C ILE A 61 -6.15 7.06 10.66
N GLY A 62 -7.18 7.23 11.49
CA GLY A 62 -8.45 7.82 11.07
C GLY A 62 -8.58 9.28 11.53
N PRO A 63 -9.62 10.00 11.08
CA PRO A 63 -9.82 11.42 11.40
C PRO A 63 -9.87 11.70 12.90
N LYS A 64 -10.49 10.80 13.68
CA LYS A 64 -10.52 10.90 15.15
C LYS A 64 -9.13 10.84 15.77
N THR A 65 -8.27 9.99 15.23
CA THR A 65 -6.93 9.79 15.77
C THR A 65 -5.99 10.91 15.33
N ALA A 66 -6.13 11.41 14.09
CA ALA A 66 -5.41 12.59 13.62
C ALA A 66 -5.76 13.83 14.47
N GLN A 67 -7.04 14.04 14.77
CA GLN A 67 -7.46 15.12 15.69
C GLN A 67 -6.88 14.95 17.09
N ALA A 68 -6.95 13.74 17.66
CA ALA A 68 -6.35 13.47 18.97
C ALA A 68 -4.84 13.76 18.99
N ILE A 69 -4.11 13.43 17.91
CA ILE A 69 -2.67 13.74 17.81
C ILE A 69 -2.42 15.25 17.88
N LEU A 70 -3.21 16.05 17.16
CA LEU A 70 -3.08 17.51 17.18
C LEU A 70 -3.43 18.09 18.55
N GLU A 71 -4.53 17.65 19.17
CA GLU A 71 -4.92 18.08 20.52
C GLU A 71 -3.85 17.71 21.56
N GLU A 72 -3.31 16.50 21.48
CA GLU A 72 -2.22 16.07 22.37
C GLU A 72 -0.97 16.92 22.13
N ARG A 73 -0.60 17.22 20.89
CA ARG A 73 0.54 18.08 20.55
C ARG A 73 0.37 19.49 21.12
N GLU A 74 -0.83 20.05 21.04
CA GLU A 74 -1.14 21.37 21.60
C GLU A 74 -1.10 21.37 23.15
N ARG A 75 -1.61 20.30 23.78
CA ARG A 75 -1.73 20.23 25.24
C ARG A 75 -0.44 19.83 25.95
N GLY A 76 0.26 18.83 25.42
CA GLY A 76 1.44 18.22 26.07
C GLY A 76 2.75 18.46 25.33
N GLY A 77 2.74 19.21 24.22
CA GLY A 77 3.93 19.48 23.42
C GLY A 77 4.33 18.30 22.52
N PRO A 78 5.52 18.38 21.89
CA PRO A 78 5.98 17.38 20.92
C PRO A 78 6.15 16.00 21.55
N PHE A 79 5.90 14.97 20.75
CA PHE A 79 6.08 13.57 21.10
C PHE A 79 7.57 13.21 21.08
N ILE A 80 8.02 12.53 22.13
CA ILE A 80 9.43 12.19 22.34
C ILE A 80 9.79 10.87 21.67
N ASN A 81 8.89 9.90 21.78
CA ASN A 81 9.09 8.54 21.30
C ASN A 81 7.75 7.88 20.97
N ALA A 82 7.83 6.67 20.41
CA ALA A 82 6.66 5.87 20.06
C ALA A 82 5.84 5.49 21.29
N GLU A 83 6.48 5.28 22.44
CA GLU A 83 5.81 4.97 23.70
C GLU A 83 4.97 6.15 24.21
N ASP A 84 5.52 7.36 24.24
CA ASP A 84 4.77 8.59 24.63
C ASP A 84 3.55 8.81 23.72
N PHE A 85 3.72 8.57 22.42
CA PHE A 85 2.62 8.61 21.48
C PHE A 85 1.52 7.57 21.78
N GLN A 86 1.90 6.34 22.13
CA GLN A 86 0.95 5.27 22.50
C GLN A 86 0.18 5.59 23.77
N GLU A 87 0.84 6.17 24.77
CA GLU A 87 0.24 6.50 26.06
C GLU A 87 -0.74 7.68 25.96
N ARG A 88 -0.37 8.70 25.18
CA ARG A 88 -1.17 9.91 25.03
C ARG A 88 -2.34 9.73 24.07
N VAL A 89 -2.15 8.98 22.98
CA VAL A 89 -3.19 8.82 21.94
C VAL A 89 -3.95 7.51 22.11
N ARG A 90 -5.17 7.61 22.63
CA ARG A 90 -6.05 6.45 22.85
C ARG A 90 -6.32 5.69 21.56
N GLY A 91 -6.09 4.38 21.59
CA GLY A 91 -6.34 3.48 20.45
C GLY A 91 -5.14 3.25 19.53
N MET A 92 -3.98 3.83 19.85
CA MET A 92 -2.68 3.53 19.26
C MET A 92 -1.99 2.42 20.05
N GLY A 93 -2.37 1.17 19.77
CA GLY A 93 -1.70 0.00 20.34
C GLY A 93 -0.35 -0.29 19.68
N PRO A 94 0.50 -1.13 20.31
CA PRO A 94 1.87 -1.39 19.86
C PRO A 94 1.93 -1.88 18.41
N LYS A 95 1.04 -2.79 18.02
CA LYS A 95 0.96 -3.30 16.64
C LYS A 95 0.63 -2.23 15.60
N LYS A 96 -0.19 -1.24 15.97
CA LYS A 96 -0.56 -0.16 15.05
C LYS A 96 0.60 0.79 14.87
N VAL A 97 1.23 1.20 15.97
CA VAL A 97 2.36 2.12 15.93
C VAL A 97 3.54 1.50 15.19
N GLU A 98 3.85 0.22 15.45
CA GLU A 98 4.86 -0.51 14.70
C GLU A 98 4.56 -0.55 13.19
N GLY A 99 3.30 -0.80 12.81
CA GLY A 99 2.87 -0.71 11.43
C GLY A 99 3.07 0.68 10.84
N LEU A 100 2.73 1.74 11.59
CA LEU A 100 2.93 3.12 11.14
C LEU A 100 4.42 3.45 10.95
N LEU A 101 5.28 3.03 11.87
CA LEU A 101 6.73 3.19 11.76
C LEU A 101 7.25 2.49 10.49
N GLN A 102 6.76 1.29 10.18
CA GLN A 102 7.09 0.58 8.93
C GLN A 102 6.58 1.31 7.67
N TYR A 103 5.48 2.05 7.78
CA TYR A 103 4.95 2.88 6.70
C TYR A 103 5.68 4.22 6.55
N GLY A 104 6.72 4.47 7.35
CA GLY A 104 7.49 5.72 7.30
C GLY A 104 6.97 6.80 8.24
N LEU A 105 6.19 6.46 9.26
CA LEU A 105 5.98 7.38 10.39
C LEU A 105 7.31 7.56 11.10
N ILE A 106 7.72 8.81 11.28
CA ILE A 106 8.88 9.17 12.09
C ILE A 106 8.41 9.99 13.28
N ILE A 107 9.11 9.83 14.40
CA ILE A 107 8.90 10.63 15.60
C ILE A 107 10.24 11.29 15.86
N GLU A 108 10.46 12.42 15.18
CA GLU A 108 11.64 13.22 15.42
C GLU A 108 11.30 14.28 16.45
N VAL A 109 11.99 14.25 17.60
CA VAL A 109 12.11 15.44 18.43
C VAL A 109 13.03 16.36 17.65
N ALA A 110 12.46 17.20 16.79
CA ALA A 110 13.24 18.17 16.03
C ALA A 110 14.18 18.89 17.02
N PRO A 111 15.52 18.80 16.86
CA PRO A 111 16.41 19.63 17.65
C PRO A 111 15.96 21.05 17.37
N ARG A 112 15.63 21.85 18.40
CA ARG A 112 15.31 23.27 18.22
C ARG A 112 16.37 23.82 17.28
N SER A 113 16.00 24.13 16.06
CA SER A 113 16.86 24.80 15.10
C SER A 113 17.28 26.09 15.80
N SER A 114 18.54 26.12 16.25
CA SER A 114 19.21 27.36 16.58
C SER A 114 19.18 28.16 15.28
N GLN A 115 18.34 29.19 15.27
CA GLN A 115 18.54 30.32 14.38
C GLN A 115 19.86 31.01 14.74
#